data_AF-A0A183JM33-F1
#
_entry.id   AF-A0A183JM33-F1
#
_cell.length_a   1.000
_cell.length_b   1.000
_cell.length_c   1.000
_cell.angle_alpha   90.00
_cell.angle_beta   90.00
_cell.angle_gamma   90.00
#
_symmetry.space_group_name_H-M   'P 1'
#
loop_
_entity.id
_entity.type
_entity.pdbx_description
1 polymer ?
#
loop_
_entity_poly.entity_id
_entity_poly.type
_entity_poly.pdbx_seq_one_letter_code
_entity_poly.pdbx_strand_id
1 'polypeptide(L)'
;MMTMMLRDSLGGNCMTSMIATCSIEQENLQRVALIKNEITLNEEQDPYLTINHLKSEIEHLKAELAFATGIEKDATLNAEDKEKCEKLIQEFLNTPSANEEVCVPAPILSNIHMINFGFSVIHALYWKNTKKFESIKASAKQVVVPSLPNATKEANQLREILAQRDHEIRIL
;
A
#
# COMPACT_ATOMS: atom_id res chain seq x y z
N MET A 1 9.06 -44.75 -35.64
CA MET A 1 9.79 -44.97 -34.38
C MET A 1 11.26 -44.55 -34.49
N MET A 2 11.99 -44.98 -35.53
CA MET A 2 13.40 -44.62 -35.74
C MET A 2 13.68 -43.10 -35.82
N THR A 3 12.81 -42.31 -36.46
CA THR A 3 12.96 -40.85 -36.59
C THR A 3 12.81 -40.08 -35.27
N MET A 4 12.16 -40.66 -34.25
CA MET A 4 12.11 -40.02 -32.93
C MET A 4 13.43 -40.12 -32.19
N MET A 5 14.19 -41.22 -32.41
CA MET A 5 15.53 -41.40 -31.83
C MET A 5 16.57 -40.53 -32.52
N LEU A 6 16.37 -40.21 -33.80
CA LEU A 6 17.26 -39.35 -34.60
C LEU A 6 16.82 -37.88 -34.65
N ARG A 7 15.89 -37.47 -33.79
CA ARG A 7 15.34 -36.10 -33.78
C ARG A 7 16.45 -35.07 -33.67
N ASP A 8 17.39 -35.30 -32.76
CA ASP A 8 18.48 -34.35 -32.52
C ASP A 8 19.50 -34.37 -33.67
N SER A 9 19.63 -35.49 -34.38
CA SER A 9 20.52 -35.63 -35.53
C SER A 9 19.98 -34.96 -36.81
N LEU A 10 18.66 -34.77 -36.94
CA LEU A 10 18.01 -34.18 -38.12
C LEU A 10 17.37 -32.83 -37.77
N GLY A 11 18.19 -31.84 -37.47
CA GLY A 11 17.77 -30.46 -37.19
C GLY A 11 17.80 -30.05 -35.71
N GLY A 12 18.35 -30.86 -34.81
CA GLY A 12 18.45 -30.53 -33.38
C GLY A 12 19.89 -30.33 -32.90
N ASN A 13 20.09 -30.47 -31.58
CA ASN A 13 21.38 -30.24 -30.94
C ASN A 13 22.35 -31.43 -31.08
N CYS A 14 22.83 -31.66 -32.30
CA CYS A 14 23.80 -32.72 -32.57
C CYS A 14 24.65 -32.37 -33.79
N MET A 15 25.97 -32.56 -33.71
CA MET A 15 26.83 -32.53 -34.90
C MET A 15 26.62 -33.82 -35.70
N THR A 16 25.96 -33.72 -36.86
CA THR A 16 25.61 -34.89 -37.67
C THR A 16 26.38 -34.90 -38.99
N SER A 17 26.95 -36.06 -39.33
CA SER A 17 27.54 -36.33 -40.63
C SER A 17 26.93 -37.61 -41.20
N MET A 18 26.36 -37.53 -42.40
CA MET A 18 25.73 -38.68 -43.06
C MET A 18 26.66 -39.27 -44.11
N ILE A 19 26.96 -40.56 -43.99
CA ILE A 19 27.67 -41.33 -45.01
C ILE A 19 26.62 -42.11 -45.78
N ALA A 20 26.51 -41.85 -47.07
CA ALA A 20 25.56 -42.53 -47.93
C ALA A 20 26.30 -43.25 -49.06
N THR A 21 26.06 -44.55 -49.13
CA THR A 21 26.60 -45.44 -50.16
C THR A 21 25.64 -45.48 -51.33
N CYS A 22 26.08 -45.09 -52.53
CA CYS A 22 25.23 -45.03 -53.72
C CYS A 22 25.81 -45.85 -54.88
N SER A 23 24.89 -46.38 -55.70
CA SER A 23 25.18 -46.90 -57.04
C SER A 23 25.11 -45.75 -58.05
N ILE A 24 25.77 -45.89 -59.20
CA ILE A 24 25.97 -44.85 -60.23
C ILE A 24 24.66 -44.18 -60.74
N GLU A 25 23.50 -44.81 -60.53
CA GLU A 25 22.21 -44.41 -61.13
C GLU A 25 21.28 -43.54 -60.25
N GLN A 26 21.66 -43.08 -59.04
CA GLN A 26 20.69 -42.42 -58.14
C GLN A 26 21.10 -41.04 -57.57
N GLU A 27 20.23 -40.04 -57.76
CA GLU A 27 20.46 -38.62 -57.40
C GLU A 27 19.88 -38.19 -56.02
N ASN A 28 19.37 -39.12 -55.21
CA ASN A 28 18.59 -38.80 -53.98
C ASN A 28 19.42 -38.26 -52.79
N LEU A 29 20.74 -38.06 -52.93
CA LEU A 29 21.65 -37.63 -51.86
C LEU A 29 21.51 -36.16 -51.44
N GLN A 30 20.97 -35.31 -52.30
CA GLN A 30 21.13 -33.86 -52.16
C GLN A 30 20.26 -33.24 -51.05
N ARG A 31 19.14 -33.86 -50.67
CA ARG A 31 18.14 -33.22 -49.78
C ARG A 31 18.55 -33.20 -48.31
N VAL A 32 19.34 -34.18 -47.86
CA VAL A 32 19.76 -34.28 -46.46
C VAL A 32 20.94 -33.37 -46.15
N ALA A 33 21.78 -33.06 -47.14
CA ALA A 33 22.88 -32.11 -47.01
C ALA A 33 22.40 -30.66 -46.74
N LEU A 34 21.13 -30.35 -47.04
CA LEU A 34 20.53 -29.04 -46.78
C LEU A 34 20.03 -28.88 -45.33
N ILE A 35 20.03 -29.96 -44.54
CA ILE A 35 19.58 -29.91 -43.15
C ILE A 35 20.62 -29.15 -42.33
N LYS A 36 20.18 -28.08 -41.67
CA LYS A 36 20.97 -27.30 -40.73
C LYS A 36 20.61 -27.74 -39.31
N ASN A 37 21.62 -28.07 -38.51
CA ASN A 37 21.44 -28.39 -37.10
C ASN A 37 21.79 -27.16 -36.26
N GLU A 38 20.96 -26.85 -35.28
CA GLU A 38 21.21 -25.79 -34.30
C GLU A 38 21.91 -26.41 -33.09
N ILE A 39 23.22 -26.19 -33.01
CA ILE A 39 24.08 -26.83 -32.02
C ILE A 39 24.31 -25.87 -30.87
N THR A 40 24.06 -26.35 -29.66
CA THR A 40 24.34 -25.67 -28.40
C THR A 40 25.20 -26.56 -27.51
N LEU A 41 26.11 -25.94 -26.75
CA LEU A 41 26.91 -26.70 -25.79
C LEU A 41 26.01 -27.13 -24.63
N ASN A 42 25.99 -28.42 -24.32
CA ASN A 42 25.26 -28.94 -23.17
C ASN A 42 26.04 -28.61 -21.90
N GLU A 43 25.91 -27.37 -21.45
CA GLU A 43 26.44 -26.93 -20.16
C GLU A 43 25.45 -27.32 -19.07
N GLU A 44 25.92 -28.05 -18.06
CA GLU A 44 25.14 -28.30 -16.86
C GLU A 44 25.26 -27.07 -15.94
N GLN A 45 24.19 -26.28 -15.87
CA GLN A 45 24.14 -25.14 -14.96
C GLN A 45 23.82 -25.62 -13.55
N ASP A 46 24.52 -25.08 -12.55
CA ASP A 46 24.23 -25.39 -11.14
C ASP A 46 22.78 -25.00 -10.81
N PRO A 47 21.91 -25.97 -10.45
CA PRO A 47 20.51 -25.70 -10.15
C PRO A 47 20.35 -24.72 -8.98
N TYR A 48 21.28 -24.70 -8.02
CA TYR A 48 21.20 -23.78 -6.88
C TYR A 48 21.45 -22.33 -7.30
N LEU A 49 22.37 -22.08 -8.23
CA LEU A 49 22.60 -20.75 -8.78
C LEU A 49 21.38 -20.27 -9.56
N THR A 50 20.76 -21.13 -10.37
CA THR A 50 19.53 -20.80 -11.10
C THR A 50 18.39 -20.48 -10.14
N ILE A 51 18.21 -21.28 -9.08
CA ILE A 51 17.19 -21.04 -8.06
C ILE A 51 17.43 -19.70 -7.36
N ASN A 52 18.67 -19.39 -6.99
CA ASN A 52 19.01 -18.14 -6.32
C ASN A 52 18.78 -16.92 -7.23
N HIS A 53 19.17 -17.02 -8.50
CA HIS A 53 18.91 -15.97 -9.50
C HIS A 53 17.40 -15.74 -9.66
N LEU A 54 16.63 -16.81 -9.87
CA LEU A 54 15.18 -16.73 -10.04
C LEU A 54 14.49 -16.17 -8.78
N LYS A 55 14.94 -16.53 -7.58
CA LYS A 55 14.41 -15.97 -6.33
C LYS A 55 14.66 -14.47 -6.23
N SER A 56 15.89 -14.03 -6.53
CA SER A 56 16.25 -12.61 -6.51
C SER A 56 15.44 -11.82 -7.54
N GLU A 57 15.22 -12.39 -8.72
CA GLU A 57 14.43 -11.74 -9.77
C GLU A 57 12.94 -11.66 -9.41
N ILE A 58 12.39 -12.69 -8.78
CA ILE A 58 11.03 -12.66 -8.24
C ILE A 58 10.89 -11.57 -7.17
N GLU A 59 11.86 -11.41 -6.27
CA GLU A 59 11.83 -10.36 -5.26
C GLU A 59 11.91 -8.97 -5.88
N HIS A 60 12.81 -8.78 -6.86
CA HIS A 60 12.92 -7.53 -7.60
C HIS A 60 11.62 -7.16 -8.32
N LEU A 61 11.04 -8.10 -9.08
CA LEU A 61 9.78 -7.88 -9.80
C LEU A 61 8.62 -7.60 -8.85
N LYS A 62 8.57 -8.26 -7.68
CA LYS A 62 7.57 -7.97 -6.64
C LYS A 62 7.72 -6.55 -6.10
N ALA A 63 8.95 -6.08 -5.86
CA ALA A 63 9.22 -4.72 -5.41
C ALA A 63 8.85 -3.68 -6.48
N GLU A 64 9.15 -3.96 -7.74
CA GLU A 64 8.78 -3.08 -8.86
C GLU A 64 7.26 -2.99 -9.03
N LEU A 65 6.55 -4.13 -8.93
CA LEU A 65 5.09 -4.15 -8.98
C LEU A 65 4.47 -3.43 -7.77
N ALA A 66 5.00 -3.64 -6.57
CA ALA A 66 4.59 -2.92 -5.36
C ALA A 66 4.69 -1.41 -5.55
N PHE A 67 5.81 -0.93 -6.07
CA PHE A 67 6.03 0.48 -6.36
C PHE A 67 5.08 1.01 -7.45
N ALA A 68 4.91 0.27 -8.54
CA ALA A 68 4.13 0.70 -9.71
C ALA A 68 2.60 0.66 -9.50
N THR A 69 2.08 -0.33 -8.77
CA THR A 69 0.63 -0.46 -8.54
C THR A 69 0.15 0.18 -7.24
N GLY A 70 1.05 0.56 -6.33
CA GLY A 70 0.69 1.13 -5.02
C GLY A 70 -0.13 0.19 -4.14
N ILE A 71 -0.28 -1.08 -4.54
CA ILE A 71 -1.00 -2.13 -3.83
C ILE A 71 0.01 -3.25 -3.60
N GLU A 72 0.77 -3.13 -2.52
CA GLU A 72 1.50 -4.25 -1.94
C GLU A 72 0.48 -5.25 -1.37
N LYS A 73 0.20 -6.32 -2.14
CA LYS A 73 -0.87 -7.26 -1.79
C LYS A 73 -0.59 -8.15 -0.58
N ASP A 74 0.63 -8.24 -0.05
CA ASP A 74 0.90 -9.28 0.97
C ASP A 74 1.85 -8.92 2.13
N ALA A 75 2.39 -7.70 2.23
CA ALA A 75 3.09 -7.27 3.45
C ALA A 75 2.08 -6.65 4.43
N THR A 76 1.19 -7.48 4.96
CA THR A 76 0.35 -7.09 6.09
C THR A 76 1.26 -6.83 7.30
N LEU A 77 1.24 -5.61 7.83
CA LEU A 77 1.91 -5.31 9.11
C LEU A 77 1.50 -6.34 10.16
N ASN A 78 2.49 -6.87 10.86
CA ASN A 78 2.28 -7.73 12.01
C ASN A 78 1.44 -6.99 13.07
N ALA A 79 0.70 -7.75 13.89
CA ALA A 79 -0.12 -7.17 14.94
C ALA A 79 0.69 -6.30 15.92
N GLU A 80 1.92 -6.73 16.21
CA GLU A 80 2.85 -6.01 17.09
C GLU A 80 3.27 -4.65 16.49
N ASP A 81 3.53 -4.60 15.19
CA ASP A 81 3.93 -3.37 14.50
C ASP A 81 2.77 -2.38 14.39
N LYS A 82 1.54 -2.89 14.21
CA LYS A 82 0.33 -2.06 14.27
C LYS A 82 0.16 -1.41 15.64
N GLU A 83 0.31 -2.19 16.72
CA GLU A 83 0.19 -1.67 18.09
C GLU A 83 1.27 -0.62 18.39
N LYS A 84 2.52 -0.86 17.97
CA LYS A 84 3.62 0.11 18.08
C LYS A 84 3.29 1.40 17.32
N CYS A 85 2.81 1.28 16.09
CA CYS A 85 2.44 2.42 15.26
C CYS A 85 1.32 3.25 15.91
N GLU A 86 0.28 2.60 16.45
CA GLU A 86 -0.80 3.28 17.19
C GLU A 86 -0.28 4.03 18.41
N LYS A 87 0.58 3.42 19.23
CA LYS A 87 1.18 4.07 20.40
C LYS A 87 1.98 5.32 20.02
N LEU A 88 2.84 5.19 19.00
CA LEU A 88 3.65 6.32 18.50
C LEU A 88 2.77 7.46 17.97
N ILE A 89 1.67 7.15 17.30
CA ILE A 89 0.72 8.16 16.79
C ILE A 89 -0.03 8.84 17.94
N GLN A 90 -0.43 8.09 18.97
CA GLN A 90 -1.08 8.67 20.15
C GLN A 90 -0.13 9.60 20.90
N GLU A 91 1.12 9.18 21.10
CA GLU A 91 2.16 10.01 21.73
C GLU A 91 2.41 11.29 20.91
N PHE A 92 2.55 11.14 19.59
CA PHE A 92 2.69 12.26 18.65
C PHE A 92 1.53 13.26 18.74
N LEU A 93 0.28 12.79 18.76
CA LEU A 93 -0.91 13.65 18.83
C LEU A 93 -1.10 14.31 20.21
N ASN A 94 -0.62 13.68 21.27
CA ASN A 94 -0.70 14.22 22.64
C ASN A 94 0.39 15.26 22.94
N THR A 95 1.40 15.38 22.08
CA THR A 95 2.47 16.35 22.26
C THR A 95 2.01 17.73 21.77
N PRO A 96 1.85 18.74 22.66
CA PRO A 96 1.37 20.05 22.25
C PRO A 96 2.44 20.78 21.43
N SER A 97 2.20 20.98 20.14
CA SER A 97 3.15 21.66 19.25
C SER A 97 3.13 23.18 19.48
N ALA A 98 3.98 23.67 20.36
CA ALA A 98 4.32 25.08 20.40
C ALA A 98 5.42 25.36 19.34
N ASN A 99 5.00 25.48 18.08
CA ASN A 99 5.79 26.08 16.97
C ASN A 99 7.15 25.43 16.59
N GLU A 100 7.49 24.24 17.06
CA GLU A 100 8.66 23.48 16.58
C GLU A 100 8.25 22.48 15.50
N GLU A 101 9.13 22.26 14.52
CA GLU A 101 8.95 21.27 13.45
C GLU A 101 8.61 19.90 14.06
N VAL A 102 7.35 19.48 13.88
CA VAL A 102 6.85 18.24 14.45
C VAL A 102 7.46 17.07 13.66
N CYS A 103 8.52 16.48 14.21
CA CYS A 103 9.23 15.37 13.59
C CYS A 103 8.42 14.07 13.72
N VAL A 104 8.07 13.48 12.58
CA VAL A 104 7.42 12.16 12.55
C VAL A 104 8.41 11.12 13.09
N PRO A 105 8.02 10.25 14.04
CA PRO A 105 8.91 9.23 14.58
C PRO A 105 9.56 8.40 13.45
N ALA A 106 10.89 8.34 13.43
CA ALA A 106 11.67 7.57 12.45
C ALA A 106 11.16 6.12 12.23
N PRO A 107 10.69 5.38 13.26
CA PRO A 107 10.14 4.04 13.05
C PRO A 107 8.93 4.00 12.10
N ILE A 108 8.11 5.05 12.05
CA ILE A 108 6.94 5.11 11.16
C ILE A 108 7.38 5.31 9.71
N LEU A 109 8.50 6.01 9.49
CA LEU A 109 9.05 6.28 8.16
C LEU A 109 9.87 5.11 7.61
N SER A 110 10.16 4.08 8.41
CA SER A 110 10.98 2.93 8.01
C SER A 110 10.32 2.03 6.96
N ASN A 111 8.99 2.05 6.83
CA ASN A 111 8.26 1.17 5.92
C ASN A 111 7.02 1.85 5.35
N ILE A 112 6.81 1.75 4.03
CA ILE A 112 5.63 2.28 3.33
C ILE A 112 4.31 1.81 3.94
N HIS A 113 4.26 0.59 4.49
CA HIS A 113 3.10 0.07 5.20
C HIS A 113 2.85 0.80 6.51
N MET A 114 3.89 1.08 7.32
CA MET A 114 3.75 1.83 8.57
C MET A 114 3.25 3.25 8.29
N ILE A 115 3.73 3.87 7.22
CA ILE A 115 3.27 5.18 6.75
C ILE A 115 1.77 5.12 6.40
N ASN A 116 1.37 4.19 5.53
CA ASN A 116 -0.03 4.05 5.10
C ASN A 116 -0.99 3.71 6.25
N PHE A 117 -0.57 2.81 7.14
CA PHE A 117 -1.33 2.47 8.34
C PHE A 117 -1.41 3.67 9.28
N GLY A 118 -0.32 4.41 9.46
CA GLY A 118 -0.31 5.61 10.29
C GLY A 118 -1.26 6.70 9.80
N PHE A 119 -1.28 6.97 8.49
CA PHE A 119 -2.26 7.88 7.89
C PHE A 119 -3.70 7.40 8.09
N SER A 120 -3.94 6.09 7.99
CA SER A 120 -5.26 5.50 8.23
C SER A 120 -5.73 5.69 9.67
N VAL A 121 -4.84 5.51 10.64
CA VAL A 121 -5.13 5.73 12.08
C VAL A 121 -5.42 7.21 12.34
N ILE A 122 -4.59 8.12 11.83
CA ILE A 122 -4.79 9.57 11.97
C ILE A 122 -6.13 9.99 11.36
N HIS A 123 -6.45 9.51 10.15
CA HIS A 123 -7.72 9.80 9.49
C HIS A 123 -8.92 9.32 10.32
N ALA A 124 -8.84 8.12 10.91
CA ALA A 124 -9.88 7.60 11.79
C ALA A 124 -10.04 8.43 13.08
N LEU A 125 -8.94 8.88 13.68
CA LEU A 125 -8.95 9.73 14.88
C LEU A 125 -9.53 11.12 14.57
N TYR A 126 -9.14 11.72 13.45
CA TYR A 126 -9.69 12.99 12.98
C TYR A 126 -11.21 12.90 12.83
N TRP A 127 -11.70 11.90 12.08
CA TRP A 127 -13.14 11.72 11.85
C TRP A 127 -13.93 11.44 13.14
N LYS A 128 -13.36 10.67 14.08
CA LYS A 128 -13.94 10.47 15.41
C LYS A 128 -14.06 11.78 16.18
N ASN A 129 -13.04 12.65 16.12
CA ASN A 129 -13.06 13.95 16.78
C ASN A 129 -14.02 14.93 16.10
N THR A 130 -14.15 14.93 14.77
CA THR A 130 -15.13 15.74 14.04
C THR A 130 -16.57 15.37 14.45
N LYS A 131 -16.89 14.07 14.49
CA LYS A 131 -18.20 13.60 14.96
C LYS A 131 -18.46 13.91 16.43
N LYS A 132 -17.44 13.79 17.28
CA LYS A 132 -17.54 14.23 18.69
C LYS A 132 -17.82 15.73 18.76
N PHE A 133 -17.14 16.56 17.97
CA PHE A 133 -17.35 18.00 17.95
C PHE A 133 -18.73 18.37 17.42
N GLU A 134 -19.24 17.67 16.41
CA GLU A 134 -20.63 17.83 15.93
C GLU A 134 -21.65 17.39 16.97
N SER A 135 -21.41 16.29 17.68
CA SER A 135 -22.25 15.83 18.80
C SER A 135 -22.24 16.81 19.98
N ILE A 136 -21.08 17.37 20.31
CA ILE A 136 -20.93 18.42 21.33
C ILE A 136 -21.63 19.71 20.88
N LYS A 137 -21.56 20.10 19.59
CA LYS A 137 -22.32 21.23 19.05
C LYS A 137 -23.83 20.97 19.05
N ALA A 138 -24.27 19.75 18.78
CA ALA A 138 -25.68 19.36 18.84
C ALA A 138 -26.20 19.37 20.28
N SER A 139 -25.39 18.94 21.25
CA SER A 139 -25.67 19.02 22.68
C SER A 139 -25.56 20.45 23.22
N ALA A 140 -24.66 21.29 22.70
CA ALA A 140 -24.55 22.71 23.03
C ALA A 140 -25.70 23.54 22.44
N LYS A 141 -26.28 23.13 21.30
CA LYS A 141 -27.59 23.63 20.82
C LYS A 141 -28.76 23.20 21.70
N GLN A 142 -28.56 22.22 22.58
CA GLN A 142 -29.46 21.87 23.69
C GLN A 142 -29.00 22.45 25.03
N VAL A 143 -28.17 23.51 25.06
CA VAL A 143 -28.25 24.45 26.19
C VAL A 143 -29.58 25.18 26.03
N VAL A 144 -30.63 24.49 26.48
CA VAL A 144 -31.81 25.10 27.06
C VAL A 144 -31.25 26.11 28.04
N VAL A 145 -31.33 27.39 27.66
CA VAL A 145 -31.30 28.50 28.62
C VAL A 145 -32.15 28.01 29.79
N PRO A 146 -31.61 27.85 31.01
CA PRO A 146 -32.41 27.36 32.12
C PRO A 146 -33.65 28.23 32.15
N SER A 147 -34.82 27.65 31.89
CA SER A 147 -36.08 28.36 32.05
C SER A 147 -36.11 28.74 33.52
N LEU A 148 -35.80 30.00 33.79
CA LEU A 148 -35.94 30.62 35.10
C LEU A 148 -37.33 30.21 35.61
N PRO A 149 -37.46 29.70 36.84
CA PRO A 149 -38.77 29.32 37.36
C PRO A 149 -39.72 30.50 37.19
N ASN A 150 -40.73 30.28 36.35
CA ASN A 150 -41.69 31.29 35.97
C ASN A 150 -42.40 31.84 37.21
N ALA A 151 -42.49 33.18 37.26
CA ALA A 151 -43.48 33.97 38.00
C ALA A 151 -43.37 34.05 39.53
N THR A 152 -42.26 34.57 40.05
CA THR A 152 -42.32 35.37 41.30
C THR A 152 -42.48 36.86 40.95
N LYS A 153 -43.27 37.61 41.72
CA LYS A 153 -43.48 39.07 41.53
C LYS A 153 -42.15 39.84 41.45
N GLU A 154 -41.14 39.38 42.19
CA GLU A 154 -39.80 39.96 42.26
C GLU A 154 -39.06 39.85 40.91
N ALA A 155 -39.20 38.74 40.19
CA ALA A 155 -38.55 38.55 38.89
C ALA A 155 -39.11 39.48 37.80
N ASN A 156 -40.37 39.91 37.94
CA ASN A 156 -40.98 40.90 37.05
C ASN A 156 -40.54 42.32 37.41
N GLN A 157 -40.46 42.65 38.69
CA GLN A 157 -39.96 43.95 39.16
C GLN A 157 -38.50 44.18 38.74
N LEU A 158 -37.63 43.17 38.85
CA LEU A 158 -36.24 43.27 38.42
C LEU A 158 -36.10 43.46 36.90
N ARG A 159 -37.00 42.86 36.10
CA ARG A 159 -37.04 43.08 34.65
C ARG A 159 -37.46 44.50 34.29
N GLU A 160 -38.42 45.05 35.01
CA GLU A 160 -38.90 46.42 34.80
C GLU A 160 -37.81 47.45 35.15
N ILE A 161 -37.09 47.24 36.26
CA ILE A 161 -35.95 48.07 36.65
C ILE A 161 -34.82 48.00 35.60
N LEU A 162 -34.51 46.80 35.09
CA LEU A 162 -33.50 46.64 34.04
C LEU A 162 -33.93 47.33 32.74
N ALA A 163 -35.19 47.20 32.33
CA ALA A 163 -35.71 47.86 31.13
C ALA A 163 -35.66 49.40 31.26
N GLN A 164 -35.93 49.93 32.45
CA GLN A 164 -35.81 51.36 32.72
C GLN A 164 -34.35 51.83 32.66
N ARG A 165 -33.43 51.07 33.28
CA ARG A 165 -31.98 51.36 33.24
C ARG A 165 -31.43 51.31 31.81
N ASP A 166 -31.81 50.33 31.01
CA ASP A 166 -31.41 50.23 29.60
C ASP A 166 -31.96 51.39 28.78
N HIS A 167 -33.17 51.87 29.09
CA HIS A 167 -33.74 53.05 28.44
C HIS A 167 -32.96 54.32 28.80
N GLU A 168 -32.60 54.51 30.07
CA GLU A 168 -31.76 55.62 30.52
C GLU A 168 -30.36 55.58 29.90
N ILE A 169 -29.74 54.39 29.81
CA ILE A 169 -28.45 54.20 29.13
C ILE A 169 -28.54 54.52 27.64
N ARG A 170 -29.68 54.23 27.00
CA ARG A 170 -29.87 54.50 25.56
C ARG A 170 -30.13 55.97 25.25
N ILE A 171 -30.55 56.76 26.23
CA ILE A 171 -30.87 58.18 26.08
C ILE A 171 -29.69 59.07 26.50
N LEU A 172 -28.75 58.53 27.30
CA LEU A 172 -27.42 59.11 27.53
C LEU A 172 -26.48 58.86 26.34
#